data_AF-A0A7L3HL29-F1
#
_entry.id   AF-A0A7L3HL29-F1
#
_cell.length_a   1.000
_cell.length_b   1.000
_cell.length_c   1.000
_cell.angle_alpha   90.00
_cell.angle_beta   90.00
_cell.angle_gamma   90.00
#
_symmetry.space_group_name_H-M   'P 1'
#
loop_
_entity.id
_entity.type
_entity.pdbx_description
1 polymer ?
#
loop_
_entity_poly.entity_id
_entity_poly.type
_entity_poly.pdbx_seq_one_letter_code
_entity_poly.pdbx_strand_id
1 'polypeptide(L)'
;GVAKHVGDALREHASRSSRKICTIGIAPWGVIENRNDLVGRDVVAPYQTLLNPLSKLNVLNNLHSHFILVDDGTVGKYGAEVKLRR
;
A
#
# COMPACT_ATOMS: atom_id res chain seq x y z
N GLY A 1 1.75 -11.31 -6.22
CA GLY A 1 2.94 -11.28 -5.33
C GLY A 1 2.58 -11.72 -3.91
N VAL A 2 3.56 -11.83 -3.02
CA VAL A 2 3.39 -12.30 -1.63
C VAL A 2 2.32 -11.49 -0.87
N ALA A 3 2.35 -10.16 -0.98
CA ALA A 3 1.40 -9.27 -0.30
C ALA A 3 -0.07 -9.52 -0.65
N LYS A 4 -0.37 -10.04 -1.86
CA LYS A 4 -1.74 -10.42 -2.25
C LYS A 4 -2.20 -11.64 -1.45
N HIS A 5 -1.40 -12.69 -1.41
CA HIS A 5 -1.73 -13.93 -0.68
C HIS A 5 -1.84 -13.68 0.83
N VAL A 6 -0.98 -12.83 1.39
CA VAL A 6 -1.11 -12.39 2.79
C VAL A 6 -2.44 -11.67 3.00
N GLY A 7 -2.82 -10.77 2.09
CA GLY A 7 -4.13 -10.12 2.11
C GLY A 7 -5.28 -11.12 2.10
N ASP A 8 -5.26 -12.08 1.19
CA ASP A 8 -6.31 -13.10 1.07
C ASP A 8 -6.46 -13.92 2.37
N ALA A 9 -5.35 -14.29 3.02
CA ALA A 9 -5.37 -14.96 4.32
C ALA A 9 -5.93 -14.08 5.45
N LEU A 10 -5.63 -12.78 5.45
CA LEU A 10 -6.20 -11.83 6.41
C LEU A 10 -7.71 -11.70 6.26
N ARG A 11 -8.20 -11.69 5.01
CA ARG A 11 -9.64 -11.67 4.72
C ARG A 11 -10.34 -12.92 5.24
N GLU A 12 -9.74 -14.09 5.06
CA GLU A 12 -10.26 -15.34 5.64
C GLU A 12 -10.26 -15.31 7.17
N HIS A 13 -9.20 -14.80 7.79
CA HIS A 13 -9.16 -14.66 9.24
C HIS A 13 -10.28 -13.73 9.74
N ALA A 14 -10.50 -12.59 9.08
CA ALA A 14 -11.53 -11.63 9.45
C ALA A 14 -12.97 -12.19 9.39
N SER A 15 -13.24 -13.19 8.54
CA SER A 15 -14.54 -13.86 8.51
C SER A 15 -14.72 -14.90 9.63
N ARG A 16 -13.62 -15.39 10.21
CA ARG A 16 -13.60 -16.45 11.23
C ARG A 16 -13.36 -15.93 12.66
N SER A 17 -12.87 -14.71 12.79
CA SER A 17 -12.42 -14.15 14.06
C SER A 17 -12.60 -12.64 14.09
N SER A 18 -13.14 -12.13 15.20
CA SER A 18 -13.27 -10.69 15.48
C SER A 18 -11.97 -10.06 15.99
N ARG A 19 -10.91 -10.87 16.19
CA ARG A 19 -9.61 -10.35 16.64
C ARG A 19 -9.00 -9.48 15.54
N LYS A 20 -8.78 -8.21 15.86
CA LYS A 20 -8.12 -7.26 14.97
C LYS A 20 -6.65 -7.65 14.79
N ILE A 21 -6.23 -7.81 13.53
CA ILE A 21 -4.83 -7.96 13.17
C ILE A 21 -4.34 -6.62 12.63
N CYS A 22 -3.22 -6.13 13.18
CA CYS A 22 -2.54 -4.95 12.64
C CYS A 22 -1.56 -5.40 11.55
N THR A 23 -1.77 -4.90 10.33
CA THR A 23 -0.91 -5.14 9.17
C THR A 23 -0.41 -3.83 8.61
N ILE A 24 0.92 -3.73 8.48
CA ILE A 24 1.62 -2.54 7.97
C ILE A 24 2.25 -2.89 6.64
N GLY A 25 1.78 -2.23 5.57
CA GLY A 25 2.40 -2.31 4.26
C GLY A 25 3.48 -1.25 4.12
N ILE A 26 4.69 -1.64 3.71
CA ILE A 26 5.78 -0.68 3.44
C ILE A 26 6.01 -0.65 1.92
N ALA A 27 5.88 0.51 1.28
CA ALA A 27 5.99 0.62 -0.17
C ALA A 27 6.77 1.88 -0.59
N PRO A 28 7.48 1.87 -1.73
CA PRO A 28 8.08 3.07 -2.27
C PRO A 28 7.00 4.04 -2.76
N TRP A 29 7.07 5.31 -2.38
CA TRP A 29 6.11 6.36 -2.78
C TRP A 29 6.05 6.54 -4.29
N GLY A 30 7.22 6.51 -4.95
CA GLY A 30 7.37 6.73 -6.38
C GLY A 30 6.64 5.71 -7.27
N VAL A 31 6.23 4.55 -6.73
CA VAL A 31 5.51 3.50 -7.49
C VAL A 31 4.02 3.44 -7.20
N ILE A 32 3.48 4.31 -6.34
CA ILE A 32 2.06 4.28 -5.99
C ILE A 32 1.21 5.03 -7.02
N GLU A 33 0.18 4.36 -7.53
CA GLU A 33 -0.82 4.94 -8.39
C GLU A 33 -1.70 5.93 -7.62
N ASN A 34 -2.07 7.05 -8.24
CA ASN A 34 -2.84 8.15 -7.63
C ASN A 34 -2.22 8.73 -6.34
N ARG A 35 -0.89 8.63 -6.18
CA ARG A 35 -0.19 9.14 -4.99
C ARG A 35 -0.44 10.63 -4.72
N ASN A 36 -0.63 11.43 -5.77
CA ASN A 36 -0.85 12.87 -5.62
C ASN A 36 -2.16 13.19 -4.87
N ASP A 37 -3.16 12.30 -4.93
CA ASP A 37 -4.43 12.47 -4.23
C ASP A 37 -4.26 12.33 -2.70
N LEU A 38 -3.15 11.71 -2.26
CA LEU A 38 -2.82 11.49 -0.85
C LEU A 38 -1.96 12.60 -0.25
N VAL A 39 -1.62 13.62 -1.03
CA VAL A 39 -0.75 14.72 -0.57
C VAL A 39 -1.59 15.77 0.15
N GLY A 40 -1.24 16.04 1.39
CA GLY A 40 -1.79 17.13 2.20
C GLY A 40 -1.27 17.06 3.62
N ARG A 41 -1.49 18.13 4.39
CA ARG A 41 -1.13 18.19 5.81
C ARG A 41 -2.40 18.11 6.64
N ASP A 42 -2.45 17.17 7.59
CA ASP A 42 -3.59 16.98 8.50
C ASP A 42 -4.92 16.77 7.78
N VAL A 43 -4.89 16.04 6.65
CA VAL A 43 -6.07 15.75 5.83
C VAL A 43 -6.43 14.27 5.85
N VAL A 44 -7.73 14.00 5.67
CA VAL A 44 -8.23 12.68 5.28
C VAL A 44 -8.37 12.67 3.76
N ALA A 45 -7.53 11.92 3.08
CA ALA A 45 -7.56 11.80 1.63
C ALA A 45 -8.21 10.47 1.23
N PRO A 46 -9.29 10.49 0.41
CA PRO A 46 -9.81 9.26 -0.17
C PRO A 46 -8.80 8.67 -1.15
N TYR A 47 -8.51 7.39 -1.02
CA TYR A 47 -7.70 6.65 -1.99
C TYR A 47 -8.61 5.80 -2.88
N GLN A 48 -8.72 6.16 -4.15
CA GLN A 48 -9.45 5.36 -5.13
C GLN A 48 -8.64 5.23 -6.41
N THR A 49 -8.46 4.00 -6.87
CA THR A 49 -7.77 3.69 -8.11
C THR A 49 -8.69 2.87 -9.01
N LEU A 50 -8.71 3.21 -10.29
CA LEU A 50 -9.20 2.31 -11.32
C LEU A 50 -7.98 1.54 -11.83
N LEU A 51 -8.03 0.21 -11.81
CA LEU A 51 -6.97 -0.62 -12.40
C LEU A 51 -6.80 -0.22 -13.87
N ASN A 52 -5.77 0.55 -14.17
CA ASN A 52 -5.42 0.92 -15.52
C ASN A 52 -4.44 -0.13 -16.05
N PRO A 53 -4.83 -0.96 -17.05
CA PRO A 53 -3.97 -2.02 -17.57
C PRO A 53 -2.69 -1.51 -18.24
N LEU A 54 -2.59 -0.21 -18.53
CA LEU A 54 -1.39 0.42 -19.07
C LEU A 54 -0.48 1.03 -17.99
N SER A 55 -0.96 1.12 -16.75
CA SER A 55 -0.19 1.65 -15.64
C SER A 55 0.91 0.68 -15.23
N LYS A 56 2.12 1.21 -15.05
CA LYS A 56 3.26 0.47 -14.49
C LYS A 56 3.43 0.70 -12.98
N LEU A 57 2.50 1.46 -12.39
CA LEU A 57 2.45 1.75 -10.97
C LEU A 57 1.61 0.70 -10.24
N ASN A 58 1.74 0.66 -8.92
CA ASN A 58 1.04 -0.28 -8.06
C ASN A 58 -0.08 0.41 -7.29
N VAL A 59 -1.13 -0.35 -7.03
CA VAL A 59 -2.24 0.02 -6.16
C VAL A 59 -1.96 -0.47 -4.73
N LEU A 60 -2.31 0.35 -3.73
CA LEU A 60 -2.24 -0.07 -2.32
C LEU A 60 -3.27 -1.16 -2.02
N ASN A 61 -2.86 -2.20 -1.28
CA ASN A 61 -3.74 -3.32 -0.94
C ASN A 61 -4.63 -2.97 0.27
N ASN A 62 -5.93 -2.81 0.03
CA ASN A 62 -6.95 -2.47 1.05
C ASN A 62 -7.10 -3.48 2.21
N LEU A 63 -6.39 -4.61 2.17
CA LEU A 63 -6.33 -5.60 3.26
C LEU A 63 -5.22 -5.26 4.29
N HIS A 64 -4.41 -4.23 4.04
CA HIS A 64 -3.54 -3.64 5.06
C HIS A 64 -4.30 -2.62 5.89
N SER A 65 -4.07 -2.63 7.20
CA SER A 65 -4.64 -1.64 8.12
C SER A 65 -3.91 -0.30 8.08
N HIS A 66 -2.61 -0.31 7.79
CA HIS A 66 -1.73 0.86 7.81
C HIS A 66 -0.69 0.77 6.69
N PHE A 67 -0.14 1.92 6.32
CA PHE A 67 0.94 2.01 5.33
C PHE A 67 2.05 2.94 5.79
N ILE A 68 3.28 2.58 5.41
CA ILE A 68 4.44 3.47 5.42
C ILE A 68 4.90 3.62 3.97
N LEU A 69 4.87 4.86 3.47
CA LEU A 69 5.25 5.19 2.10
C LEU A 69 6.62 5.85 2.11
N VAL A 70 7.61 5.19 1.50
CA VAL A 70 9.03 5.60 1.57
C VAL A 70 9.39 6.35 0.31
N ASP A 71 9.81 7.59 0.46
CA ASP A 71 10.21 8.44 -0.66
C ASP A 71 11.74 8.54 -0.76
N ASP A 72 12.26 8.41 -1.98
CA ASP A 72 13.66 8.63 -2.34
C ASP A 72 13.81 9.72 -3.43
N GLY A 73 12.73 10.45 -3.73
CA GLY A 73 12.67 11.49 -4.75
C GLY A 73 12.52 10.97 -6.18
N THR A 74 12.42 9.65 -6.39
CA THR A 74 12.29 9.05 -7.73
C THR A 74 10.88 8.58 -8.05
N VAL A 75 10.58 8.39 -9.33
CA VAL A 75 9.28 7.90 -9.82
C VAL A 75 9.48 6.57 -10.54
N GLY A 76 8.62 5.59 -10.24
CA GLY A 76 8.62 4.28 -10.90
C GLY A 76 9.77 3.34 -10.50
N LYS A 77 10.62 3.72 -9.53
CA LYS A 77 11.71 2.87 -9.05
C LYS A 77 11.35 2.16 -7.75
N TYR A 78 11.77 0.91 -7.66
CA TYR A 78 11.64 0.07 -6.47
C TYR A 78 12.91 0.13 -5.63
N GLY A 79 12.79 -0.20 -4.34
CA GLY A 79 13.93 -0.42 -3.46
C GLY A 79 14.12 0.63 -2.37
N ALA A 80 13.43 1.77 -2.43
CA ALA A 80 13.50 2.81 -1.42
C ALA A 80 13.13 2.27 -0.02
N GLU A 81 12.20 1.31 0.03
CA GLU A 81 11.72 0.69 1.26
C GLU A 81 12.69 -0.34 1.88
N VAL A 82 13.69 -0.82 1.12
CA VAL A 82 14.54 -1.95 1.56
C VAL A 82 15.37 -1.60 2.79
N LYS A 83 15.89 -0.37 2.86
CA LYS A 83 16.66 0.10 4.01
C LYS A 83 15.79 0.27 5.25
N LEU A 84 14.55 0.73 5.09
CA LEU A 84 13.63 0.96 6.21
C LEU A 84 13.07 -0.34 6.80
N ARG A 85 13.01 -1.41 6.01
CA ARG A 85 12.49 -2.73 6.44
C ARG A 85 13.45 -3.52 7.35
N ARG A 86 14.72 -3.10 7.44
CA ARG A 86 15.75 -3.77 8.25
C ARG A 86 15.89 -3.09 9.60
#